data_AF-A0A958JQK5-F1
#
_entry.id   AF-A0A958JQK5-F1
#
_cell.length_a   1.000
_cell.length_b   1.000
_cell.length_c   1.000
_cell.angle_alpha   90.00
_cell.angle_beta   90.00
_cell.angle_gamma   90.00
#
_symmetry.space_group_name_H-M   'P 1'
#
loop_
_entity.id
_entity.type
_entity.pdbx_description
1 polymer ?
#
loop_
_entity_poly.entity_id
_entity_poly.type
_entity_poly.pdbx_seq_one_letter_code
_entity_poly.pdbx_strand_id
1 'polypeptide(L)'
;MVHDEKHTTAQRVGAIVLGLLIMAAAVCGYLWTEAQRSGATTTLNEILSAYEDKSRESPSQDHPFAYVHGRAESEEDLVDQLFDIKVRGVFFERTVKRLTKQVTKPGVEGGRTIVTYDWVKGGEPPFTYLRIYPDSLRVAGSTVSSQLLDWRLEGEAIPCDDTRIKAVPAYRTQPLLCLSNGEFSNRAEEEAPEEGDIRITFSYLPLGEISILGKLSDGILYPIEDANETYLYLIEAGKRSPEELVRTAQSRIVTQQNTGRWICLGIFLLGLFFFTSPFRKAR
;
A
#
# COMPACT_ATOMS: atom_id res chain seq x y z
N MET A 1 -58.93 8.59 -6.79
CA MET A 1 -57.89 9.30 -6.01
C MET A 1 -57.67 8.59 -4.67
N VAL A 2 -57.12 7.35 -4.66
CA VAL A 2 -56.80 6.61 -3.41
C VAL A 2 -55.51 5.77 -3.58
N HIS A 3 -54.83 5.85 -4.73
CA HIS A 3 -53.81 4.84 -5.06
C HIS A 3 -52.36 5.17 -4.66
N ASP A 4 -52.09 6.31 -4.01
CA ASP A 4 -50.72 6.82 -3.86
C ASP A 4 -50.10 6.68 -2.45
N GLU A 5 -50.85 6.26 -1.43
CA GLU A 5 -50.35 6.32 -0.04
C GLU A 5 -49.47 5.11 0.36
N LYS A 6 -49.73 3.92 -0.20
CA LYS A 6 -49.09 2.66 0.24
C LYS A 6 -47.61 2.56 -0.12
N HIS A 7 -47.16 3.23 -1.18
CA HIS A 7 -45.76 3.19 -1.60
C HIS A 7 -44.82 3.90 -0.60
N THR A 8 -45.34 4.84 0.21
CA THR A 8 -44.51 5.62 1.12
C THR A 8 -44.11 4.88 2.40
N THR A 9 -44.94 3.98 2.92
CA THR A 9 -44.65 3.27 4.20
C THR A 9 -43.61 2.18 4.01
N ALA A 10 -43.73 1.38 2.95
CA ALA A 10 -42.79 0.30 2.65
C ALA A 10 -41.38 0.84 2.39
N GLN A 11 -41.26 1.96 1.65
CA GLN A 11 -39.98 2.64 1.42
C GLN A 11 -39.33 3.13 2.72
N ARG A 12 -40.12 3.67 3.66
CA ARG A 12 -39.61 4.12 4.95
C ARG A 12 -39.10 2.98 5.82
N VAL A 13 -39.87 1.90 5.93
CA VAL A 13 -39.45 0.71 6.68
C VAL A 13 -38.19 0.10 6.07
N GLY A 14 -38.12 0.03 4.74
CA GLY A 14 -36.94 -0.45 4.03
C GLY A 14 -35.67 0.37 4.35
N ALA A 15 -35.77 1.71 4.37
CA ALA A 15 -34.65 2.58 4.72
C ALA A 15 -34.18 2.40 6.17
N ILE A 16 -35.11 2.19 7.11
CA ILE A 16 -34.78 1.92 8.53
C ILE A 16 -34.00 0.61 8.66
N VAL A 17 -34.52 -0.47 8.07
CA VAL A 17 -33.88 -1.79 8.14
C VAL A 17 -32.50 -1.74 7.49
N LEU A 18 -32.39 -1.12 6.31
CA LEU A 18 -31.11 -0.96 5.64
C LEU A 18 -30.11 -0.15 6.50
N GLY A 19 -30.55 0.96 7.08
CA GLY A 19 -29.71 1.78 7.96
C GLY A 19 -29.19 1.01 9.18
N LEU A 20 -30.06 0.23 9.82
CA LEU A 20 -29.68 -0.64 10.95
C LEU A 20 -28.64 -1.69 10.55
N LEU A 21 -28.83 -2.35 9.40
CA LEU A 21 -27.88 -3.34 8.90
C LEU A 21 -26.51 -2.72 8.59
N ILE A 22 -26.48 -1.54 7.96
CA ILE A 22 -25.23 -0.81 7.68
C ILE A 22 -24.52 -0.43 8.99
N MET A 23 -25.25 0.08 9.98
CA MET A 23 -24.66 0.43 11.28
C MET A 23 -24.10 -0.81 12.00
N ALA A 24 -24.83 -1.93 11.99
CA ALA A 24 -24.35 -3.19 12.59
C ALA A 24 -23.07 -3.67 11.91
N ALA A 25 -23.02 -3.66 10.58
CA ALA A 25 -21.82 -4.01 9.82
C ALA A 25 -20.62 -3.10 10.15
N ALA A 26 -20.85 -1.79 10.30
CA ALA A 26 -19.81 -0.84 10.68
C ALA A 26 -19.23 -1.13 12.08
N VAL A 27 -20.08 -1.48 13.05
CA VAL A 27 -19.64 -1.86 14.41
C VAL A 27 -18.83 -3.16 14.38
N CYS A 28 -19.30 -4.18 13.66
CA CYS A 28 -18.54 -5.42 13.49
C CYS A 28 -17.17 -5.17 12.84
N GLY A 29 -17.12 -4.34 11.79
CA GLY A 29 -15.86 -3.94 11.16
C GLY A 29 -14.93 -3.21 12.12
N TYR A 30 -15.46 -2.29 12.93
CA TYR A 30 -14.67 -1.59 13.95
C TYR A 30 -14.04 -2.57 14.96
N LEU A 31 -14.84 -3.51 15.50
CA LEU A 31 -14.36 -4.52 16.45
C LEU A 31 -13.31 -5.44 15.82
N TRP A 32 -13.48 -5.81 14.55
CA TRP A 32 -12.47 -6.57 13.81
C TRP A 32 -11.14 -5.83 13.72
N THR A 33 -11.17 -4.52 13.42
CA THR A 33 -9.94 -3.71 13.36
C THR A 33 -9.23 -3.59 14.71
N GLU A 34 -9.98 -3.56 15.83
CA GLU A 34 -9.38 -3.56 17.18
C GLU A 34 -8.77 -4.92 17.54
N ALA A 35 -9.42 -6.04 17.19
CA ALA A 35 -8.89 -7.37 17.46
C ALA A 35 -7.53 -7.60 16.75
N GLN A 36 -7.42 -7.13 15.50
CA GLN A 36 -6.16 -7.17 14.75
C GLN A 36 -5.05 -6.34 15.42
N ARG A 37 -5.39 -5.20 16.04
CA ARG A 37 -4.43 -4.37 16.79
C ARG A 37 -3.79 -5.11 17.95
N SER A 38 -4.62 -5.76 18.75
CA SER A 38 -4.18 -6.36 20.02
C SER A 38 -3.22 -7.51 19.78
N GLY A 39 -3.43 -8.31 18.73
CA GLY A 39 -2.52 -9.39 18.34
C GLY A 39 -1.16 -8.83 17.99
N ALA A 40 -1.10 -7.95 16.98
CA ALA A 40 0.15 -7.34 16.54
C ALA A 40 0.90 -6.60 17.67
N THR A 41 0.19 -5.85 18.53
CA THR A 41 0.84 -5.13 19.65
C THR A 41 1.44 -6.09 20.68
N THR A 42 0.75 -7.19 20.98
CA THR A 42 1.24 -8.20 21.92
C THR A 42 2.49 -8.86 21.38
N THR A 43 2.45 -9.34 20.13
CA THR A 43 3.60 -9.97 19.46
C THR A 43 4.80 -9.01 19.34
N LEU A 44 4.57 -7.72 19.05
CA LEU A 44 5.65 -6.73 19.02
C LEU A 44 6.32 -6.51 20.39
N ASN A 45 5.58 -6.60 21.49
CA ASN A 45 6.15 -6.53 22.83
C ASN A 45 6.92 -7.81 23.20
N GLU A 46 6.39 -8.97 22.79
CA GLU A 46 7.07 -10.26 22.95
C GLU A 46 8.42 -10.26 22.22
N ILE A 47 8.44 -9.80 20.96
CA ILE A 47 9.65 -9.62 20.16
C ILE A 47 10.70 -8.82 20.93
N LEU A 48 10.34 -7.64 21.47
CA LEU A 48 11.29 -6.79 22.20
C LEU A 48 11.86 -7.45 23.45
N SER A 49 11.13 -8.40 24.05
CA SER A 49 11.56 -9.12 25.24
C SER A 49 12.41 -10.37 24.96
N ALA A 50 12.35 -10.89 23.73
CA ALA A 50 12.84 -12.23 23.42
C ALA A 50 13.68 -12.34 22.13
N TYR A 51 13.94 -11.24 21.42
CA TYR A 51 14.79 -11.28 20.23
C TYR A 51 16.24 -11.62 20.56
N GLU A 52 16.92 -12.27 19.63
CA GLU A 52 18.36 -12.52 19.68
C GLU A 52 19.05 -11.88 18.47
N ASP A 53 20.21 -11.23 18.67
CA ASP A 53 21.03 -10.72 17.58
C ASP A 53 21.83 -11.87 16.95
N LYS A 54 21.48 -12.24 15.72
CA LYS A 54 22.10 -13.32 14.94
C LYS A 54 23.03 -12.81 13.84
N SER A 55 23.37 -11.52 13.85
CA SER A 55 24.13 -10.87 12.77
C SER A 55 25.59 -11.32 12.67
N ARG A 56 26.12 -12.04 13.68
CA ARG A 56 27.50 -12.55 13.72
C ARG A 56 27.58 -14.07 13.84
N GLU A 57 26.45 -14.75 13.94
CA GLU A 57 26.38 -16.19 14.19
C GLU A 57 26.11 -16.94 12.89
N SER A 58 26.48 -18.22 12.85
CA SER A 58 26.09 -19.10 11.74
C SER A 58 24.57 -19.28 11.78
N PRO A 59 23.86 -19.17 10.64
CA PRO A 59 22.39 -19.15 10.60
C PRO A 59 21.75 -20.53 10.84
N SER A 60 22.46 -21.47 11.47
CA SER A 60 22.07 -22.88 11.60
C SER A 60 21.15 -23.20 12.78
N GLN A 61 20.86 -22.23 13.64
CA GLN A 61 19.95 -22.42 14.78
C GLN A 61 18.63 -21.71 14.49
N ASP A 62 17.53 -22.38 14.78
CA ASP A 62 16.19 -21.82 14.66
C ASP A 62 15.92 -20.84 15.80
N HIS A 63 15.37 -19.68 15.46
CA HIS A 63 15.01 -18.66 16.43
C HIS A 63 13.65 -18.04 16.06
N PRO A 64 12.69 -17.97 17.01
CA PRO A 64 11.39 -17.39 16.74
C PRO A 64 11.49 -15.90 16.40
N PHE A 65 12.45 -15.20 17.02
CA PHE A 65 12.72 -13.77 16.84
C PHE A 65 14.23 -13.55 16.68
N ALA A 66 14.72 -13.61 15.44
CA ALA A 66 16.09 -13.29 15.09
C ALA A 66 16.16 -11.86 14.55
N TYR A 67 17.01 -11.04 15.18
CA TYR A 67 17.46 -9.79 14.60
C TYR A 67 18.73 -10.04 13.80
N VAL A 68 18.71 -9.65 12.52
CA VAL A 68 19.83 -9.79 11.60
C VAL A 68 20.04 -8.45 10.92
N HIS A 69 21.27 -7.94 10.96
CA HIS A 69 21.66 -6.76 10.20
C HIS A 69 22.95 -7.00 9.44
N GLY A 70 23.05 -6.38 8.27
CA GLY A 70 24.26 -6.39 7.47
C GLY A 70 23.98 -5.98 6.03
N ARG A 71 25.03 -6.02 5.22
CA ARG A 71 24.91 -5.78 3.79
C ARG A 71 24.06 -6.87 3.13
N ALA A 72 23.04 -6.44 2.39
CA ALA A 72 22.27 -7.29 1.50
C ALA A 72 23.13 -7.72 0.31
N GLU A 73 23.09 -9.01 0.00
CA GLU A 73 23.87 -9.63 -1.06
C GLU A 73 22.94 -10.39 -2.00
N SER A 74 23.14 -10.19 -3.31
CA SER A 74 22.52 -10.98 -4.37
C SER A 74 23.42 -10.90 -5.61
N GLU A 75 23.50 -12.00 -6.36
CA GLU A 75 24.23 -12.06 -7.64
C GLU A 75 23.33 -11.81 -8.85
N GLU A 76 22.02 -11.78 -8.61
CA GLU A 76 21.01 -11.70 -9.65
C GLU A 76 20.76 -10.25 -10.08
N ASP A 77 20.45 -10.09 -11.36
CA ASP A 77 20.02 -8.81 -11.90
C ASP A 77 18.49 -8.83 -12.04
N LEU A 78 17.84 -7.78 -11.54
CA LEU A 78 16.41 -7.55 -11.66
C LEU A 78 16.16 -6.85 -13.00
N VAL A 79 15.34 -7.48 -13.84
CA VAL A 79 15.17 -7.06 -15.25
C VAL A 79 13.72 -6.69 -15.55
N ASP A 80 13.50 -5.45 -16.00
CA ASP A 80 12.28 -5.06 -16.69
C ASP A 80 12.48 -5.19 -18.19
N GLN A 81 11.93 -6.27 -18.77
CA GLN A 81 12.07 -6.56 -20.20
C GLN A 81 11.41 -5.51 -21.10
N LEU A 82 10.40 -4.79 -20.61
CA LEU A 82 9.63 -3.84 -21.43
C LEU A 82 10.40 -2.52 -21.62
N PHE A 83 11.11 -2.07 -20.59
CA PHE A 83 11.92 -0.85 -20.63
C PHE A 83 13.43 -1.14 -20.78
N ASP A 84 13.78 -2.43 -20.90
CA ASP A 84 15.15 -2.93 -20.93
C ASP A 84 16.00 -2.31 -19.79
N ILE A 85 15.43 -2.33 -18.59
CA ILE A 85 16.08 -1.85 -17.36
C ILE A 85 16.71 -3.05 -16.67
N LYS A 86 17.99 -2.92 -16.33
CA LYS A 86 18.75 -3.92 -15.59
C LYS A 86 19.39 -3.29 -14.36
N VAL A 87 18.96 -3.73 -13.17
CA VAL A 87 19.49 -3.25 -11.89
C VAL A 87 19.83 -4.40 -10.97
N ARG A 88 20.71 -4.15 -10.00
CA ARG A 88 21.01 -5.09 -8.92
C ARG A 88 20.62 -4.46 -7.59
N GLY A 89 19.73 -5.12 -6.85
CA GLY A 89 19.12 -4.56 -5.65
C GLY A 89 18.29 -5.57 -4.87
N VAL A 90 17.74 -5.12 -3.74
CA VAL A 90 16.79 -5.88 -2.91
C VAL A 90 15.46 -6.05 -3.64
N PHE A 91 15.01 -5.02 -4.35
CA PHE A 91 13.85 -5.10 -5.24
C PHE A 91 13.94 -4.05 -6.35
N PHE A 92 13.16 -4.26 -7.41
CA PHE A 92 12.87 -3.30 -8.47
C PHE A 92 11.35 -3.19 -8.64
N GLU A 93 10.84 -1.98 -8.84
CA GLU A 93 9.42 -1.72 -9.00
C GLU A 93 9.16 -0.76 -10.16
N ARG A 94 8.21 -1.13 -11.03
CA ARG A 94 7.57 -0.27 -12.01
C ARG A 94 6.13 -0.02 -11.57
N THR A 95 5.83 1.25 -11.27
CA THR A 95 4.48 1.70 -11.00
C THR A 95 3.88 2.39 -12.22
N VAL A 96 2.67 1.98 -12.58
CA VAL A 96 1.92 2.54 -13.71
C VAL A 96 0.62 3.14 -13.19
N LYS A 97 0.42 4.43 -13.47
CA LYS A 97 -0.82 5.15 -13.18
C LYS A 97 -1.47 5.52 -14.49
N ARG A 98 -2.76 5.23 -14.62
CA ARG A 98 -3.61 5.82 -15.66
C ARG A 98 -4.47 6.89 -14.98
N LEU A 99 -4.43 8.11 -15.51
CA LEU A 99 -5.14 9.24 -14.96
C LEU A 99 -6.61 9.17 -15.38
N THR A 100 -7.50 9.35 -14.43
CA THR A 100 -8.94 9.53 -14.65
C THR A 100 -9.37 10.82 -13.99
N LYS A 101 -10.26 11.53 -14.67
CA LYS A 101 -10.81 12.80 -14.19
C LYS A 101 -11.78 12.51 -13.04
N GLN A 102 -11.49 13.00 -11.85
CA GLN A 102 -12.42 12.94 -10.72
C GLN A 102 -12.90 14.35 -10.37
N VAL A 103 -14.22 14.52 -10.27
CA VAL A 103 -14.81 15.79 -9.85
C VAL A 103 -14.67 15.89 -8.33
N THR A 104 -13.90 16.86 -7.84
CA THR A 104 -13.64 16.96 -6.39
C THR A 104 -14.69 17.81 -5.67
N LYS A 105 -15.07 18.97 -6.22
CA LYS A 105 -16.17 19.81 -5.71
C LYS A 105 -16.76 20.72 -6.80
N PRO A 106 -18.09 20.78 -6.97
CA PRO A 106 -18.72 21.93 -7.61
C PRO A 106 -18.72 23.12 -6.62
N GLY A 107 -18.02 24.21 -6.98
CA GLY A 107 -18.12 25.51 -6.32
C GLY A 107 -19.08 26.43 -7.06
N VAL A 108 -19.63 27.45 -6.38
CA VAL A 108 -20.36 28.54 -7.02
C VAL A 108 -19.72 29.85 -6.62
N GLU A 109 -19.19 30.58 -7.60
CA GLU A 109 -18.59 31.91 -7.40
C GLU A 109 -19.26 32.88 -8.38
N GLY A 110 -19.80 34.00 -7.86
CA GLY A 110 -20.49 35.00 -8.69
C GLY A 110 -21.72 34.49 -9.45
N GLY A 111 -22.38 33.42 -8.98
CA GLY A 111 -23.52 32.80 -9.66
C GLY A 111 -23.16 31.84 -10.80
N ARG A 112 -21.88 31.52 -10.99
CA ARG A 112 -21.40 30.52 -11.96
C ARG A 112 -20.87 29.28 -11.24
N THR A 113 -21.20 28.10 -11.74
CA THR A 113 -20.64 26.83 -11.26
C THR A 113 -19.20 26.68 -11.74
N ILE A 114 -18.25 26.58 -10.81
CA ILE A 114 -16.86 26.22 -11.06
C ILE A 114 -16.70 24.74 -10.73
N VAL A 115 -16.27 23.92 -11.68
CA VAL A 115 -15.97 22.51 -11.44
C VAL A 115 -14.47 22.35 -11.34
N THR A 116 -13.99 22.05 -10.13
CA THR A 116 -12.59 21.67 -9.92
C THR A 116 -12.46 20.16 -10.13
N TYR A 117 -11.44 19.79 -10.90
CA TYR A 117 -11.11 18.41 -11.19
C TYR A 117 -9.77 18.05 -10.58
N ASP A 118 -9.71 16.88 -9.96
CA ASP A 118 -8.46 16.23 -9.60
C ASP A 118 -8.23 15.01 -10.49
N TRP A 119 -6.96 14.69 -10.71
CA TRP A 119 -6.55 13.55 -11.51
C TRP A 119 -6.11 12.42 -10.58
N VAL A 120 -6.84 11.31 -10.64
CA VAL A 120 -6.59 10.14 -9.79
C VAL A 120 -6.22 8.92 -10.62
N LYS A 121 -5.64 7.91 -9.98
CA LYS A 121 -5.42 6.60 -10.60
C LYS A 121 -6.79 5.97 -10.91
N GLY A 122 -7.05 5.66 -12.18
CA GLY A 122 -8.29 5.02 -12.61
C GLY A 122 -8.16 4.26 -13.95
N GLY A 123 -8.97 3.22 -14.10
CA GLY A 123 -8.94 2.30 -15.23
C GLY A 123 -7.76 1.31 -15.21
N GLU A 124 -7.83 0.29 -16.06
CA GLU A 124 -6.72 -0.64 -16.25
C GLU A 124 -5.61 0.08 -17.03
N PRO A 125 -4.37 0.12 -16.48
CA PRO A 125 -3.25 0.72 -17.17
C PRO A 125 -2.81 -0.18 -18.35
N PRO A 126 -2.27 0.41 -19.43
CA PRO A 126 -1.80 -0.34 -20.60
C PRO A 126 -0.53 -1.16 -20.32
N PHE A 127 0.15 -0.87 -19.20
CA PHE A 127 1.32 -1.58 -18.72
C PHE A 127 1.03 -2.09 -17.31
N THR A 128 1.45 -3.33 -17.03
CA THR A 128 1.22 -3.95 -15.72
C THR A 128 2.18 -3.38 -14.68
N TYR A 129 1.66 -3.18 -13.47
CA TYR A 129 2.50 -3.05 -12.28
C TYR A 129 3.46 -4.24 -12.20
N LEU A 130 4.71 -3.98 -11.86
CA LEU A 130 5.74 -5.01 -11.77
C LEU A 130 6.59 -4.71 -10.55
N ARG A 131 6.74 -5.69 -9.67
CA ARG A 131 7.72 -5.66 -8.59
C ARG A 131 8.45 -6.98 -8.57
N ILE A 132 9.78 -6.91 -8.67
CA ILE A 132 10.66 -8.06 -8.81
C ILE A 132 11.60 -8.07 -7.61
N TYR A 133 11.81 -9.26 -7.07
CA TYR A 133 12.80 -9.56 -6.05
C TYR A 133 13.79 -10.58 -6.62
N PRO A 134 15.03 -10.62 -6.12
CA PRO A 134 15.93 -11.73 -6.48
C PRO A 134 15.42 -13.04 -5.89
N ASP A 135 15.68 -14.15 -6.57
CA ASP A 135 15.37 -15.50 -6.09
C ASP A 135 16.19 -15.83 -4.83
N SER A 136 17.42 -15.31 -4.74
CA SER A 136 18.26 -15.37 -3.55
C SER A 136 18.72 -13.98 -3.10
N LEU A 137 18.25 -13.59 -1.91
CA LEU A 137 18.77 -12.45 -1.15
C LEU A 137 19.37 -12.95 0.16
N ARG A 138 20.59 -12.53 0.48
CA ARG A 138 21.27 -12.88 1.73
C ARG A 138 21.60 -11.66 2.57
N VAL A 139 21.54 -11.81 3.89
CA VAL A 139 21.93 -10.79 4.87
C VAL A 139 22.65 -11.48 6.01
N ALA A 140 23.89 -11.06 6.27
CA ALA A 140 24.74 -11.66 7.30
C ALA A 140 24.78 -13.21 7.25
N GLY A 141 24.80 -13.76 6.04
CA GLY A 141 24.85 -15.20 5.81
C GLY A 141 23.48 -15.91 5.75
N SER A 142 22.43 -15.34 6.33
CA SER A 142 21.05 -15.86 6.27
C SER A 142 20.38 -15.53 4.94
N THR A 143 19.56 -16.46 4.43
CA THR A 143 18.72 -16.20 3.25
C THR A 143 17.44 -15.49 3.67
N VAL A 144 16.98 -14.51 2.90
CA VAL A 144 15.72 -13.80 3.16
C VAL A 144 14.62 -14.42 2.32
N SER A 145 13.55 -14.89 2.96
CA SER A 145 12.37 -15.38 2.25
C SER A 145 11.73 -14.27 1.42
N SER A 146 11.25 -14.58 0.23
CA SER A 146 10.46 -13.65 -0.59
C SER A 146 9.19 -13.17 0.12
N GLN A 147 8.68 -13.97 1.07
CA GLN A 147 7.56 -13.57 1.92
C GLN A 147 7.92 -12.44 2.90
N LEU A 148 9.19 -12.27 3.26
CA LEU A 148 9.63 -11.21 4.17
C LEU A 148 9.86 -9.88 3.42
N LEU A 149 10.05 -9.95 2.10
CA LEU A 149 10.24 -8.78 1.24
C LEU A 149 8.89 -8.06 1.06
N ASP A 150 8.59 -7.18 2.01
CA ASP A 150 7.35 -6.41 2.04
C ASP A 150 7.28 -5.47 0.82
N TRP A 151 6.08 -5.33 0.26
CA TRP A 151 5.77 -4.31 -0.74
C TRP A 151 5.96 -2.89 -0.20
N ARG A 152 6.06 -2.73 1.13
CA ARG A 152 6.25 -1.43 1.79
C ARG A 152 7.71 -1.00 1.92
N LEU A 153 8.69 -1.80 1.49
CA LEU A 153 10.06 -1.29 1.39
C LEU A 153 10.09 -0.16 0.36
N GLU A 154 10.56 0.99 0.79
CA GLU A 154 10.73 2.18 -0.04
C GLU A 154 12.08 2.10 -0.77
N GLY A 155 12.06 2.42 -2.06
CA GLY A 155 13.24 2.42 -2.92
C GLY A 155 13.57 3.83 -3.37
N GLU A 156 14.76 3.96 -3.95
CA GLU A 156 15.17 5.19 -4.63
C GLU A 156 14.51 5.25 -6.01
N ALA A 157 14.05 6.44 -6.40
CA ALA A 157 13.50 6.65 -7.74
C ALA A 157 14.60 6.47 -8.80
N ILE A 158 14.27 5.86 -9.94
CA ILE A 158 15.10 5.84 -11.15
C ILE A 158 14.51 6.88 -12.10
N PRO A 159 15.18 8.03 -12.31
CA PRO A 159 14.72 9.06 -13.25
C PRO A 159 14.57 8.50 -14.67
N CYS A 160 13.62 9.03 -15.44
CA CYS A 160 13.37 8.59 -16.82
C CYS A 160 14.51 8.85 -17.80
N ASP A 161 15.46 9.71 -17.48
CA ASP A 161 16.69 9.99 -18.24
C ASP A 161 17.88 9.14 -17.77
N ASP A 162 17.67 8.23 -16.81
CA ASP A 162 18.72 7.38 -16.28
C ASP A 162 19.27 6.43 -17.36
N THR A 163 20.59 6.38 -17.47
CA THR A 163 21.31 5.56 -18.46
C THR A 163 21.03 4.06 -18.37
N ARG A 164 20.45 3.58 -17.27
CA ARG A 164 20.03 2.18 -17.08
C ARG A 164 18.79 1.82 -17.90
N ILE A 165 18.01 2.81 -18.33
CA ILE A 165 16.84 2.61 -19.20
C ILE A 165 17.34 2.58 -20.65
N LYS A 166 17.19 1.44 -21.33
CA LYS A 166 17.68 1.25 -22.70
C LYS A 166 16.58 1.27 -23.75
N ALA A 167 15.35 0.98 -23.36
CA ALA A 167 14.19 1.01 -24.24
C ALA A 167 13.05 1.80 -23.60
N VAL A 168 12.31 2.52 -24.43
CA VAL A 168 11.08 3.20 -24.03
C VAL A 168 9.98 2.75 -24.99
N PRO A 169 9.00 1.94 -24.54
CA PRO A 169 7.93 1.47 -25.41
C PRO A 169 7.03 2.64 -25.83
N ALA A 170 6.47 2.56 -27.03
CA ALA A 170 5.44 3.49 -27.47
C ALA A 170 4.08 3.16 -26.81
N TYR A 171 3.29 4.18 -26.53
CA TYR A 171 1.89 4.07 -26.13
C TYR A 171 0.99 4.77 -27.15
N ARG A 172 -0.01 4.06 -27.68
CA ARG A 172 -0.92 4.57 -28.74
C ARG A 172 -0.17 5.26 -29.89
N THR A 173 0.88 4.62 -30.41
CA THR A 173 1.74 5.12 -31.50
C THR A 173 2.63 6.33 -31.16
N GLN A 174 2.58 6.85 -29.93
CA GLN A 174 3.42 7.94 -29.48
C GLN A 174 4.51 7.42 -28.52
N PRO A 175 5.75 7.91 -28.62
CA PRO A 175 6.77 7.60 -27.62
C PRO A 175 6.37 8.22 -26.27
N LEU A 176 6.76 7.57 -25.18
CA LEU A 176 6.68 8.20 -23.87
C LEU A 176 7.76 9.28 -23.75
N LEU A 177 7.38 10.41 -23.18
CA LEU A 177 8.20 11.56 -22.88
C LEU A 177 8.70 11.46 -21.43
N CYS A 178 9.95 11.85 -21.21
CA CYS A 178 10.53 11.98 -19.89
C CYS A 178 10.20 13.38 -19.33
N LEU A 179 9.52 13.44 -18.19
CA LEU A 179 9.13 14.68 -17.51
C LEU A 179 10.23 15.16 -16.56
N SER A 180 10.23 16.45 -16.19
CA SER A 180 11.25 17.03 -15.29
C SER A 180 11.29 16.38 -13.90
N ASN A 181 10.18 15.78 -13.47
CA ASN A 181 10.06 15.06 -12.20
C ASN A 181 10.58 13.61 -12.26
N GLY A 182 11.16 13.18 -13.38
CA GLY A 182 11.72 11.85 -13.57
C GLY A 182 10.71 10.76 -13.95
N GLU A 183 9.45 11.11 -14.20
CA GLU A 183 8.41 10.16 -14.64
C GLU A 183 8.34 10.07 -16.18
N PHE A 184 7.93 8.92 -16.70
CA PHE A 184 7.51 8.82 -18.11
C PHE A 184 6.04 9.16 -18.27
N SER A 185 5.70 9.80 -19.39
CA SER A 185 4.31 9.99 -19.78
C SER A 185 4.06 10.04 -21.29
N ASN A 186 2.85 9.71 -21.71
CA ASN A 186 2.38 9.95 -23.08
C ASN A 186 2.01 11.43 -23.36
N ARG A 187 2.19 12.33 -22.40
CA ARG A 187 1.84 13.75 -22.52
C ARG A 187 2.97 14.65 -22.05
N ALA A 188 3.17 15.77 -22.74
CA ALA A 188 4.18 16.76 -22.39
C ALA A 188 3.86 17.45 -21.05
N GLU A 189 4.89 17.99 -20.39
CA GLU A 189 4.77 18.59 -19.07
C GLU A 189 3.94 19.89 -19.05
N GLU A 190 4.04 20.68 -20.11
CA GLU A 190 3.32 21.95 -20.26
C GLU A 190 1.84 21.76 -20.60
N GLU A 191 1.45 20.56 -21.01
CA GLU A 191 0.07 20.24 -21.35
C GLU A 191 -0.73 19.86 -20.11
N ALA A 192 -1.97 20.34 -20.04
CA ALA A 192 -2.88 19.93 -19.00
C ALA A 192 -3.12 18.40 -19.10
N PRO A 193 -3.10 17.66 -17.98
CA PRO A 193 -3.43 16.23 -17.98
C PRO A 193 -4.83 15.99 -18.54
N GLU A 194 -5.00 14.88 -19.24
CA GLU A 194 -6.25 14.41 -19.83
C GLU A 194 -6.61 12.99 -19.38
N GLU A 195 -7.87 12.62 -19.60
CA GLU A 195 -8.36 11.30 -19.23
C GLU A 195 -7.69 10.21 -20.06
N GLY A 196 -7.14 9.22 -19.36
CA GLY A 196 -6.41 8.13 -19.97
C GLY A 196 -4.93 8.40 -20.21
N ASP A 197 -4.41 9.56 -19.82
CA ASP A 197 -2.97 9.77 -19.71
C ASP A 197 -2.35 8.75 -18.76
N ILE A 198 -1.10 8.43 -19.00
CA ILE A 198 -0.34 7.48 -18.20
C ILE A 198 0.91 8.15 -17.63
N ARG A 199 1.21 7.79 -16.38
CA ARG A 199 2.46 8.13 -15.70
C ARG A 199 3.12 6.84 -15.27
N ILE A 200 4.41 6.69 -15.58
CA ILE A 200 5.19 5.49 -15.23
C ILE A 200 6.39 5.94 -14.42
N THR A 201 6.57 5.31 -13.27
CA THR A 201 7.68 5.58 -12.36
C THR A 201 8.42 4.28 -12.07
N PHE A 202 9.73 4.40 -11.91
CA PHE A 202 10.60 3.30 -11.55
C PHE A 202 11.24 3.59 -10.19
N SER A 203 11.33 2.57 -9.36
CA SER A 203 12.07 2.63 -8.11
C SER A 203 12.80 1.31 -7.89
N TYR A 204 13.88 1.36 -7.12
CA TYR A 204 14.61 0.17 -6.71
C TYR A 204 15.31 0.44 -5.39
N LEU A 205 15.54 -0.60 -4.60
CA LEU A 205 16.35 -0.50 -3.40
C LEU A 205 17.72 -1.13 -3.69
N PRO A 206 18.81 -0.34 -3.80
CA PRO A 206 20.14 -0.88 -4.07
C PRO A 206 20.58 -1.86 -2.98
N LEU A 207 21.50 -2.77 -3.32
CA LEU A 207 22.15 -3.62 -2.33
C LEU A 207 22.94 -2.75 -1.35
N GLY A 208 22.60 -2.82 -0.07
CA GLY A 208 23.18 -2.00 0.99
C GLY A 208 22.93 -2.61 2.36
N GLU A 209 23.29 -1.89 3.42
CA GLU A 209 22.94 -2.29 4.78
C GLU A 209 21.42 -2.38 4.92
N ILE A 210 20.93 -3.50 5.47
CA ILE A 210 19.52 -3.67 5.86
C ILE A 210 19.44 -4.32 7.24
N SER A 211 18.39 -3.98 7.97
CA SER A 211 18.06 -4.54 9.28
C SER A 211 16.75 -5.29 9.19
N ILE A 212 16.75 -6.53 9.68
CA ILE A 212 15.63 -7.47 9.63
C ILE A 212 15.38 -8.02 11.02
N LEU A 213 14.11 -8.09 11.41
CA LEU A 213 13.66 -8.89 12.54
C LEU A 213 12.64 -9.89 12.02
N GLY A 214 12.96 -11.18 12.11
CA GLY A 214 12.15 -12.24 11.52
C GLY A 214 12.24 -13.54 12.30
N LYS A 215 11.47 -14.54 11.87
CA LYS A 215 11.65 -15.91 12.32
C LYS A 215 12.78 -16.55 11.50
N LEU A 216 13.85 -17.00 12.15
CA LEU A 216 14.93 -17.74 11.51
C LEU A 216 14.64 -19.24 11.62
N SER A 217 14.56 -19.93 10.48
CA SER A 217 14.39 -21.38 10.43
C SER A 217 15.19 -21.96 9.27
N ASP A 218 16.03 -22.96 9.53
CA ASP A 218 16.92 -23.58 8.53
C ASP A 218 17.79 -22.56 7.76
N GLY A 219 18.21 -21.49 8.44
CA GLY A 219 19.00 -20.40 7.86
C GLY A 219 18.24 -19.45 6.94
N ILE A 220 16.90 -19.55 6.91
CA ILE A 220 16.01 -18.67 6.16
C ILE A 220 15.24 -17.77 7.12
N LEU A 221 15.21 -16.47 6.84
CA LEU A 221 14.43 -15.47 7.56
C LEU A 221 13.03 -15.36 6.96
N TYR A 222 12.02 -15.57 7.79
CA TYR A 222 10.59 -15.47 7.47
C TYR A 222 9.93 -14.30 8.20
N PRO A 223 8.80 -13.78 7.69
CA PRO A 223 7.98 -12.84 8.46
C PRO A 223 7.51 -13.47 9.77
N ILE A 224 7.31 -12.63 10.77
CA ILE A 224 6.75 -13.07 12.06
C ILE A 224 5.25 -13.06 11.95
N GLU A 225 4.60 -14.12 12.42
CA GLU A 225 3.15 -14.21 12.47
C GLU A 225 2.68 -13.78 13.87
N ASP A 226 1.68 -12.90 13.92
CA ASP A 226 1.06 -12.50 15.18
C ASP A 226 0.01 -13.52 15.65
N ALA A 227 -0.57 -13.29 16.84
CA ALA A 227 -1.59 -14.18 17.41
C ALA A 227 -2.87 -14.32 16.56
N ASN A 228 -3.07 -13.47 15.55
CA ASN A 228 -4.21 -13.48 14.64
C ASN A 228 -3.83 -13.98 13.24
N GLU A 229 -2.72 -14.70 13.11
CA GLU A 229 -2.23 -15.24 11.84
C GLU A 229 -1.89 -14.14 10.81
N THR A 230 -1.56 -12.94 11.28
CA THR A 230 -1.17 -11.81 10.43
C THR A 230 0.34 -11.63 10.44
N TYR A 231 0.94 -11.50 9.24
CA TYR A 231 2.36 -11.28 9.11
C TYR A 231 2.78 -9.85 9.49
N LEU A 232 3.78 -9.77 10.36
CA LEU A 232 4.54 -8.59 10.76
C LEU A 232 5.83 -8.54 9.94
N TYR A 233 5.96 -7.47 9.16
CA TYR A 233 7.12 -7.21 8.32
C TYR A 233 8.02 -6.19 9.02
N LEU A 234 9.12 -6.68 9.59
CA LEU A 234 10.09 -5.87 10.33
C LEU A 234 11.40 -5.83 9.55
N ILE A 235 11.39 -5.14 8.43
CA ILE A 235 12.53 -4.96 7.54
C ILE A 235 12.65 -3.49 7.16
N GLU A 236 13.85 -2.94 7.27
CA GLU A 236 14.14 -1.54 6.91
C GLU A 236 15.50 -1.44 6.22
N ALA A 237 15.61 -0.45 5.33
CA ALA A 237 16.88 -0.07 4.75
C ALA A 237 17.77 0.66 5.78
N GLY A 238 19.07 0.42 5.68
CA GLY A 238 20.08 0.90 6.61
C GLY A 238 20.16 0.11 7.90
N LYS A 239 21.09 0.50 8.77
CA LYS A 239 21.24 -0.07 10.11
C LYS A 239 20.22 0.54 11.05
N ARG A 240 19.23 -0.27 11.46
CA ARG A 240 18.18 0.06 12.43
C ARG A 240 18.25 -0.86 13.63
N SER A 241 18.02 -0.33 14.83
CA SER A 241 17.90 -1.19 16.01
C SER A 241 16.57 -1.97 16.00
N PRO A 242 16.46 -3.10 16.72
CA PRO A 242 15.20 -3.81 16.94
C PRO A 242 14.07 -2.90 17.45
N GLU A 243 14.39 -1.98 18.35
CA GLU A 243 13.43 -1.02 18.92
C GLU A 243 12.94 -0.03 17.86
N GLU A 244 13.80 0.39 16.93
CA GLU A 244 13.41 1.24 15.80
C GLU A 244 12.52 0.49 14.80
N LEU A 245 12.85 -0.77 14.48
CA LEU A 245 12.02 -1.62 13.61
C LEU A 245 10.61 -1.79 14.21
N VAL A 246 10.53 -2.14 15.50
CA VAL A 246 9.26 -2.31 16.20
C VAL A 246 8.49 -1.00 16.29
N ARG A 247 9.15 0.13 16.60
CA ARG A 247 8.49 1.46 16.65
C ARG A 247 7.92 1.84 15.28
N THR A 248 8.65 1.60 14.21
CA THR A 248 8.18 1.85 12.84
C THR A 248 6.95 0.99 12.53
N ALA A 249 6.98 -0.31 12.86
CA ALA A 249 5.83 -1.19 12.69
C ALA A 249 4.61 -0.75 13.51
N GLN A 250 4.79 -0.36 14.77
CA GLN A 250 3.72 0.19 15.61
C GLN A 250 3.10 1.45 14.98
N SER A 251 3.93 2.36 14.45
CA SER A 251 3.45 3.58 13.79
C SER A 251 2.61 3.27 12.53
N ARG A 252 2.99 2.25 11.76
CA ARG A 252 2.25 1.76 10.58
C ARG A 252 0.91 1.16 10.99
N ILE A 253 0.90 0.31 12.00
CA ILE A 253 -0.30 -0.31 12.56
C ILE A 253 -1.29 0.77 13.03
N VAL A 254 -0.82 1.76 13.79
CA VAL A 254 -1.66 2.88 14.26
C VAL A 254 -2.23 3.69 13.09
N THR A 255 -1.43 3.97 12.07
CA THR A 255 -1.88 4.71 10.89
C THR A 255 -2.96 3.95 10.12
N GLN A 256 -2.75 2.66 9.85
CA GLN A 256 -3.74 1.81 9.16
C GLN A 256 -5.05 1.70 9.95
N GLN A 257 -4.96 1.58 11.27
CA GLN A 257 -6.14 1.50 12.13
C GLN A 257 -6.92 2.80 12.20
N ASN A 258 -6.24 3.93 12.31
CA ASN A 258 -6.92 5.23 12.31
C ASN A 258 -7.72 5.38 11.01
N THR A 259 -7.15 5.01 9.86
CA THR A 259 -7.86 4.99 8.58
C THR A 259 -9.08 4.04 8.61
N GLY A 260 -8.91 2.80 9.08
CA GLY A 260 -10.01 1.84 9.22
C GLY A 260 -11.15 2.35 10.11
N ARG A 261 -10.82 2.96 11.26
CA ARG A 261 -11.79 3.57 12.18
C ARG A 261 -12.58 4.69 11.51
N TRP A 262 -11.92 5.56 10.74
CA TRP A 262 -12.59 6.62 9.99
C TRP A 262 -13.52 6.07 8.90
N ILE A 263 -13.13 5.00 8.21
CA ILE A 263 -13.98 4.31 7.24
C ILE A 263 -15.22 3.72 7.93
N CYS A 264 -15.04 2.98 9.02
CA CYS A 264 -16.16 2.41 9.79
C CYS A 264 -17.09 3.50 10.34
N LEU A 265 -16.54 4.62 10.84
CA LEU A 265 -17.35 5.76 11.27
C LEU A 265 -18.15 6.36 10.10
N GLY A 266 -17.54 6.51 8.93
CA GLY A 266 -18.23 6.98 7.72
C GLY A 266 -19.39 6.08 7.31
N ILE A 267 -19.18 4.75 7.32
CA ILE A 267 -20.24 3.76 7.04
C ILE A 267 -21.34 3.82 8.10
N PHE A 268 -20.97 3.94 9.39
CA PHE A 268 -21.93 4.09 10.47
C PHE A 268 -22.81 5.33 10.28
N LEU A 269 -22.21 6.48 9.96
CA LEU A 269 -22.94 7.73 9.69
C LEU A 269 -23.86 7.61 8.46
N LEU A 270 -23.44 6.87 7.43
CA LEU A 270 -24.28 6.55 6.28
C LEU A 270 -25.49 5.70 6.69
N GLY A 271 -25.28 4.68 7.52
CA GLY A 271 -26.36 3.87 8.07
C GLY A 271 -27.33 4.69 8.92
N LEU A 272 -26.81 5.60 9.76
CA LEU A 272 -27.61 6.54 10.54
C LEU A 272 -28.42 7.49 9.64
N PHE A 273 -27.85 7.96 8.53
CA PHE A 273 -28.56 8.76 7.54
C PHE A 273 -29.76 8.00 6.96
N PHE A 274 -29.58 6.75 6.53
CA PHE A 274 -30.69 5.92 6.02
C PHE A 274 -31.75 5.66 7.09
N PHE A 275 -31.31 5.35 8.32
CA PHE A 275 -32.18 5.14 9.46
C PHE A 275 -33.04 6.36 9.79
N THR A 276 -32.46 7.56 9.74
CA THR A 276 -33.15 8.82 10.06
C THR A 276 -33.89 9.44 8.87
N SER A 277 -33.59 9.03 7.64
CA SER A 277 -34.18 9.57 6.41
C SER A 277 -35.72 9.60 6.38
N PRO A 278 -36.46 8.59 6.90
CA PRO A 278 -37.93 8.62 6.92
C PRO A 278 -38.53 9.75 7.74
N PHE A 279 -37.77 10.25 8.72
CA PHE A 279 -38.20 11.29 9.66
C PHE A 279 -37.90 12.70 9.15
N ARG A 280 -37.10 12.83 8.08
CA ARG A 280 -36.92 14.09 7.33
C ARG A 280 -38.15 14.34 6.44
N LYS A 281 -39.33 14.60 7.03
CA LYS A 281 -40.48 15.10 6.27
C LYS A 281 -40.40 16.62 6.10
N ALA A 282 -40.55 17.00 4.82
CA ALA A 282 -40.83 18.30 4.22
C ALA A 282 -41.12 19.47 5.18
N ARG A 283 -40.13 20.35 5.35
CA ARG A 283 -40.41 21.78 5.43
C ARG A 283 -40.36 22.36 4.03
#